data_AF-A0A512ANB2-F1
#
_entry.id   AF-A0A512ANB2-F1
#
_cell.length_a   1.000
_cell.length_b   1.000
_cell.length_c   1.000
_cell.angle_alpha   90.00
_cell.angle_beta   90.00
_cell.angle_gamma   90.00
#
_symmetry.space_group_name_H-M   'P 1'
#
loop_
_entity.id
_entity.type
_entity.pdbx_description
1 polymer ?
#
loop_
_entity_poly.entity_id
_entity_poly.type
_entity_poly.pdbx_seq_one_letter_code
_entity_poly.pdbx_strand_id
1 'polypeptide(L)'
;MTGLFYKCLLGPALSTGLLLPQPATAKMPVPPAEVVQAVAADLREAGLSPRAIDRARGLYRPVSLTGGAMPDWLVDMNAAPSGMLCGTGGCPIEVWVQQGGHYRRALSLQVLGYAVEPNGYVSLKLHGVLCGRTGSDDCNYRFGWQPAQGGEGWFLPMMPSDVPGYTGPVVQALAPAAHMLPALAAQEAAYAAWCEKRAGGTPDTSDAAALLPDLTGDARPEALFDANRALCTVIDREGAEQQAPCPEPAICHSVIYTSTSTGWRAEPAQKPFEYWIKWQSGRPRMAIAEADCGMCKIRELDLAP
;
A
#
# COMPACT_ATOMS: atom_id res chain seq x y z
N MET A 1 42.17 71.05 -21.72
CA MET A 1 41.77 71.60 -20.41
C MET A 1 40.33 72.05 -20.52
N THR A 2 39.39 71.17 -20.19
CA THR A 2 37.96 71.45 -20.25
C THR A 2 37.31 70.64 -19.13
N GLY A 3 36.91 71.35 -18.07
CA GLY A 3 36.34 70.74 -16.86
C GLY A 3 34.84 70.49 -17.01
N LEU A 4 34.41 69.27 -16.72
CA LEU A 4 33.01 68.91 -16.52
C LEU A 4 32.70 68.96 -15.01
N PHE A 5 31.79 69.85 -14.62
CA PHE A 5 31.17 69.87 -13.29
C PHE A 5 29.98 68.91 -13.26
N TYR A 6 30.08 67.83 -12.50
CA TYR A 6 28.94 66.98 -12.16
C TYR A 6 28.22 67.54 -10.92
N LYS A 7 26.98 67.99 -11.09
CA LYS A 7 26.05 68.31 -10.00
C LYS A 7 25.44 67.00 -9.49
N CYS A 8 25.77 66.60 -8.28
CA CYS A 8 25.03 65.58 -7.53
C CYS A 8 23.69 66.16 -7.06
N LEU A 9 22.58 65.66 -7.61
CA LEU A 9 21.23 65.87 -7.07
C LEU A 9 20.94 64.76 -6.04
N LEU A 10 20.96 65.09 -4.75
CA LEU A 10 20.40 64.22 -3.71
C LEU A 10 18.87 64.27 -3.80
N GLY A 11 18.25 63.17 -4.21
CA GLY A 11 16.80 62.96 -4.11
C GLY A 11 16.42 62.40 -2.73
N PRO A 12 15.24 62.75 -2.18
CA PRO A 12 14.76 62.24 -0.91
C PRO A 12 14.40 60.75 -1.04
N ALA A 13 15.01 59.91 -0.22
CA ALA A 13 14.65 58.50 -0.08
C ALA A 13 13.31 58.39 0.67
N LEU A 14 12.24 58.15 -0.06
CA LEU A 14 10.97 57.68 0.50
C LEU A 14 11.17 56.25 1.01
N SER A 15 11.41 56.11 2.30
CA SER A 15 11.40 54.82 3.00
C SER A 15 9.97 54.29 3.10
N THR A 16 9.53 53.58 2.06
CA THR A 16 8.32 52.76 2.11
C THR A 16 8.59 51.59 3.05
N GLY A 17 8.18 51.73 4.32
CA GLY A 17 8.24 50.65 5.30
C GLY A 17 7.37 49.47 4.85
N LEU A 18 8.00 48.45 4.28
CA LEU A 18 7.40 47.14 4.03
C LEU A 18 7.07 46.51 5.40
N LEU A 19 5.81 46.66 5.82
CA LEU A 19 5.21 45.83 6.87
C LEU A 19 5.18 44.40 6.34
N LEU A 20 6.19 43.60 6.68
CA LEU A 20 6.15 42.16 6.45
C LEU A 20 5.02 41.58 7.31
N PRO A 21 3.98 40.98 6.73
CA PRO A 21 2.95 40.31 7.50
C PRO A 21 3.62 39.22 8.35
N GLN A 22 3.39 39.26 9.66
CA GLN A 22 3.85 38.18 10.54
C GLN A 22 3.23 36.86 10.05
N PRO A 23 4.02 35.79 9.90
CA PRO A 23 3.49 34.49 9.53
C PRO A 23 2.49 34.07 10.61
N ALA A 24 1.22 33.96 10.22
CA ALA A 24 0.20 33.43 11.10
C ALA A 24 0.62 32.03 11.53
N THR A 25 0.60 31.75 12.83
CA THR A 25 0.90 30.43 13.36
C THR A 25 -0.19 29.49 12.88
N ALA A 26 0.09 28.75 11.81
CA ALA A 26 -0.87 27.82 11.23
C ALA A 26 -1.22 26.78 12.30
N LYS A 27 -2.48 26.80 12.76
CA LYS A 27 -2.99 25.80 13.69
C LYS A 27 -2.87 24.44 13.00
N MET A 28 -2.25 23.47 13.68
CA MET A 28 -2.17 22.11 13.16
C MET A 28 -3.59 21.63 12.86
N PRO A 29 -3.85 21.08 11.65
CA PRO A 29 -5.16 20.56 11.32
C PRO A 29 -5.54 19.43 12.32
N VAL A 30 -6.83 19.24 12.51
CA VAL A 30 -7.38 18.16 13.35
C VAL A 30 -7.78 17.01 12.43
N PRO A 31 -7.52 15.73 12.78
CA PRO A 31 -7.95 14.61 11.97
C PRO A 31 -9.48 14.58 11.81
N PRO A 32 -10.00 14.26 10.62
CA PRO A 32 -11.42 14.05 10.37
C PRO A 32 -12.03 13.02 11.33
N ALA A 33 -13.28 13.23 11.73
CA ALA A 33 -13.96 12.34 12.67
C ALA A 33 -14.04 10.89 12.19
N GLU A 34 -14.24 10.67 10.89
CA GLU A 34 -14.30 9.34 10.28
C GLU A 34 -12.97 8.56 10.40
N VAL A 35 -11.82 9.24 10.22
CA VAL A 35 -10.49 8.64 10.45
C VAL A 35 -10.31 8.30 11.93
N VAL A 36 -10.66 9.22 12.83
CA VAL A 36 -10.53 9.01 14.29
C VAL A 36 -11.40 7.83 14.74
N GLN A 37 -12.65 7.76 14.27
CA GLN A 37 -13.60 6.71 14.66
C GLN A 37 -13.16 5.33 14.18
N ALA A 38 -12.70 5.21 12.92
CA ALA A 38 -12.21 3.96 12.38
C ALA A 38 -10.97 3.47 13.13
N VAL A 39 -9.96 4.31 13.28
CA VAL A 39 -8.72 3.96 14.01
C VAL A 39 -9.01 3.61 15.48
N ALA A 40 -9.92 4.33 16.14
CA ALA A 40 -10.30 4.02 17.51
C ALA A 40 -11.12 2.72 17.62
N ALA A 41 -11.80 2.28 16.56
CA ALA A 41 -12.42 0.95 16.53
C ALA A 41 -11.34 -0.14 16.48
N ASP A 42 -10.41 -0.06 15.53
CA ASP A 42 -9.31 -1.01 15.36
C ASP A 42 -8.46 -1.13 16.63
N LEU A 43 -8.12 -0.01 17.27
CA LEU A 43 -7.35 0.00 18.52
C LEU A 43 -8.13 -0.62 19.71
N ARG A 44 -9.45 -0.43 19.77
CA ARG A 44 -10.27 -1.04 20.84
C ARG A 44 -10.43 -2.54 20.64
N GLU A 45 -10.59 -2.98 19.40
CA GLU A 45 -10.59 -4.40 19.04
C GLU A 45 -9.26 -5.06 19.43
N ALA A 46 -8.16 -4.34 19.26
CA ALA A 46 -6.83 -4.73 19.75
C ALA A 46 -6.63 -4.59 21.27
N GLY A 47 -7.68 -4.33 22.05
CA GLY A 47 -7.67 -4.31 23.51
C GLY A 47 -7.24 -2.99 24.16
N LEU A 48 -7.08 -1.89 23.41
CA LEU A 48 -6.75 -0.60 24.02
C LEU A 48 -7.98 0.07 24.65
N SER A 49 -7.77 0.65 25.84
CA SER A 49 -8.78 1.52 26.47
C SER A 49 -8.90 2.87 25.75
N PRO A 50 -10.09 3.52 25.77
CA PRO A 50 -10.26 4.87 25.20
C PRO A 50 -9.23 5.88 25.72
N ARG A 51 -8.94 5.85 27.02
CA ARG A 51 -7.95 6.74 27.65
C ARG A 51 -6.52 6.53 27.11
N ALA A 52 -6.16 5.32 26.71
CA ALA A 52 -4.86 5.04 26.11
C ALA A 52 -4.78 5.64 24.69
N ILE A 53 -5.85 5.46 23.90
CA ILE A 53 -5.98 6.03 22.56
C ILE A 53 -5.92 7.57 22.61
N ASP A 54 -6.69 8.20 23.50
CA ASP A 54 -6.73 9.67 23.66
C ASP A 54 -5.37 10.28 24.05
N ARG A 55 -4.48 9.50 24.65
CA ARG A 55 -3.16 9.92 25.11
C ARG A 55 -2.03 9.59 24.15
N ALA A 56 -2.32 8.86 23.06
CA ALA A 56 -1.34 8.42 22.08
C ALA A 56 -0.85 9.59 21.21
N ARG A 57 0.19 10.28 21.69
CA ARG A 57 0.81 11.39 20.96
C ARG A 57 1.50 10.86 19.71
N GLY A 58 1.22 11.48 18.57
CA GLY A 58 1.79 11.08 17.28
C GLY A 58 0.97 10.01 16.56
N LEU A 59 -0.14 9.53 17.13
CA LEU A 59 -1.03 8.56 16.49
C LEU A 59 -1.57 9.10 15.15
N TYR A 60 -1.90 10.39 15.07
CA TYR A 60 -2.35 11.04 13.85
C TYR A 60 -1.36 12.12 13.42
N ARG A 61 -0.93 12.09 12.17
CA ARG A 61 -0.03 13.09 11.59
C ARG A 61 -0.55 13.55 10.23
N PRO A 62 -0.76 14.87 10.02
CA PRO A 62 -1.09 15.38 8.70
C PRO A 62 0.13 15.25 7.78
N VAL A 63 -0.09 14.75 6.57
CA VAL A 63 0.95 14.58 5.53
C VAL A 63 0.39 15.04 4.18
N SER A 64 1.27 15.25 3.21
CA SER A 64 0.91 15.64 1.84
C SER A 64 1.51 14.64 0.87
N LEU A 65 0.77 13.56 0.58
CA LEU A 65 1.18 12.47 -0.30
C LEU A 65 0.43 12.51 -1.64
N THR A 66 -0.85 12.91 -1.61
CA THR A 66 -1.71 12.97 -2.80
C THR A 66 -1.66 14.30 -3.54
N GLY A 67 -1.12 15.35 -2.90
CA GLY A 67 -1.09 16.71 -3.44
C GLY A 67 -2.45 17.41 -3.46
N GLY A 68 -3.45 16.85 -2.75
CA GLY A 68 -4.78 17.45 -2.59
C GLY A 68 -4.78 18.73 -1.75
N ALA A 69 -5.90 19.46 -1.80
CA ALA A 69 -6.09 20.69 -1.02
C ALA A 69 -6.22 20.42 0.49
N MET A 70 -6.71 19.25 0.86
CA MET A 70 -6.80 18.77 2.24
C MET A 70 -5.60 17.85 2.53
N PRO A 71 -5.07 17.85 3.78
CA PRO A 71 -4.00 16.94 4.13
C PRO A 71 -4.48 15.50 4.10
N ASP A 72 -3.58 14.60 3.73
CA ASP A 72 -3.72 13.18 4.02
C ASP A 72 -3.37 12.93 5.50
N TRP A 73 -3.77 11.78 6.03
CA TRP A 73 -3.50 11.42 7.42
C TRP A 73 -2.68 10.14 7.50
N LEU A 74 -1.48 10.26 8.06
CA LEU A 74 -0.70 9.11 8.48
C LEU A 74 -1.10 8.73 9.91
N VAL A 75 -1.45 7.46 10.10
CA VAL A 75 -1.76 6.87 11.40
C VAL A 75 -0.60 5.97 11.80
N ASP A 76 0.03 6.26 12.94
CA ASP A 76 1.17 5.49 13.45
C ASP A 76 0.75 4.69 14.69
N MET A 77 0.43 3.41 14.50
CA MET A 77 -0.04 2.56 15.61
C MET A 77 1.07 2.30 16.63
N ASN A 78 2.34 2.58 16.33
CA ASN A 78 3.42 2.50 17.30
C ASN A 78 3.28 3.57 18.41
N ALA A 79 2.51 4.64 18.18
CA ALA A 79 2.17 5.62 19.22
C ALA A 79 1.18 5.05 20.26
N ALA A 80 0.49 3.95 19.93
CA ALA A 80 -0.49 3.27 20.77
C ALA A 80 -0.30 1.74 20.69
N PRO A 81 0.86 1.21 21.13
CA PRO A 81 1.23 -0.17 20.84
C PRO A 81 0.30 -1.16 21.56
N SER A 82 -0.08 -2.22 20.86
CA SER A 82 -0.75 -3.41 21.40
C SER A 82 -0.07 -4.66 20.84
N GLY A 83 0.07 -5.70 21.67
CA GLY A 83 0.60 -6.99 21.22
C GLY A 83 -0.29 -7.69 20.18
N MET A 84 -1.56 -7.27 20.03
CA MET A 84 -2.43 -7.77 18.96
C MET A 84 -2.14 -7.12 17.61
N LEU A 85 -1.68 -5.86 17.59
CA LEU A 85 -1.38 -5.14 16.35
C LEU A 85 0.11 -5.22 15.99
N CYS A 86 0.97 -5.21 17.01
CA CYS A 86 2.41 -5.16 16.86
C CYS A 86 3.03 -6.54 17.07
N GLY A 87 3.88 -6.95 16.13
CA GLY A 87 4.62 -8.21 16.19
C GLY A 87 6.09 -8.03 15.85
N THR A 88 6.74 -9.11 15.39
CA THR A 88 8.15 -9.05 14.95
C THR A 88 8.36 -8.17 13.72
N GLY A 89 7.31 -7.98 12.90
CA GLY A 89 7.28 -7.05 11.79
C GLY A 89 7.11 -5.58 12.19
N GLY A 90 7.02 -5.27 13.48
CA GLY A 90 6.74 -3.94 14.01
C GLY A 90 5.25 -3.67 14.17
N CYS A 91 4.85 -2.40 14.11
CA CYS A 91 3.45 -1.97 14.25
C CYS A 91 2.88 -1.50 12.90
N PRO A 92 1.56 -1.54 12.71
CA PRO A 92 0.94 -1.01 11.50
C PRO A 92 1.12 0.51 11.38
N ILE A 93 1.31 0.96 10.16
CA ILE A 93 0.96 2.32 9.78
C ILE A 93 -0.22 2.29 8.83
N GLU A 94 -0.97 3.38 8.82
CA GLU A 94 -2.03 3.60 7.84
C GLU A 94 -1.87 4.95 7.16
N VAL A 95 -2.32 5.03 5.91
CA VAL A 95 -2.48 6.30 5.21
C VAL A 95 -3.92 6.44 4.79
N TRP A 96 -4.54 7.53 5.20
CA TRP A 96 -5.91 7.90 4.89
C TRP A 96 -5.92 9.12 3.98
N VAL A 97 -6.62 9.00 2.86
CA VAL A 97 -6.66 10.01 1.79
C VAL A 97 -8.10 10.38 1.47
N GLN A 98 -8.34 11.62 1.04
CA GLN A 98 -9.68 12.06 0.65
C GLN A 98 -10.02 11.60 -0.77
N GLN A 99 -11.11 10.85 -0.91
CA GLN A 99 -11.63 10.32 -2.18
C GLN A 99 -13.15 10.47 -2.21
N GLY A 100 -13.70 11.01 -3.30
CA GLY A 100 -15.15 11.21 -3.43
C GLY A 100 -15.76 12.07 -2.31
N GLY A 101 -14.96 12.93 -1.65
CA GLY A 101 -15.39 13.77 -0.51
C GLY A 101 -15.24 13.13 0.87
N HIS A 102 -14.85 11.86 0.96
CA HIS A 102 -14.68 11.11 2.21
C HIS A 102 -13.24 10.61 2.37
N TYR A 103 -12.75 10.48 3.59
CA TYR A 103 -11.48 9.82 3.85
C TYR A 103 -11.61 8.31 3.81
N ARG A 104 -10.68 7.68 3.09
CA ARG A 104 -10.57 6.22 2.94
C ARG A 104 -9.15 5.79 3.26
N ARG A 105 -8.99 4.63 3.90
CA ARG A 105 -7.68 4.02 4.15
C ARG A 105 -7.13 3.51 2.82
N ALA A 106 -6.04 4.11 2.34
CA ALA A 106 -5.39 3.81 1.07
C ALA A 106 -4.10 2.98 1.22
N LEU A 107 -3.57 2.89 2.44
CA LEU A 107 -2.42 2.05 2.80
C LEU A 107 -2.63 1.56 4.22
N SER A 108 -2.38 0.27 4.48
CA SER A 108 -2.30 -0.28 5.84
C SER A 108 -1.30 -1.42 5.87
N LEU A 109 -0.17 -1.24 6.55
CA LEU A 109 0.95 -2.18 6.50
C LEU A 109 1.69 -2.25 7.82
N GLN A 110 2.06 -3.45 8.25
CA GLN A 110 2.96 -3.65 9.38
C GLN A 110 4.39 -3.30 9.00
N VAL A 111 5.00 -2.37 9.75
CA VAL A 111 6.33 -1.83 9.43
C VAL A 111 7.24 -1.79 10.65
N LEU A 112 8.53 -2.02 10.43
CA LEU A 112 9.62 -1.75 11.37
C LEU A 112 9.91 -0.24 11.49
N GLY A 113 9.51 0.55 10.49
CA GLY A 113 9.66 1.99 10.47
C GLY A 113 9.20 2.60 9.15
N TYR A 114 9.14 3.92 9.09
CA TYR A 114 8.73 4.64 7.88
C TYR A 114 9.35 6.03 7.81
N ALA A 115 9.33 6.61 6.60
CA ALA A 115 9.65 8.00 6.33
C ALA A 115 8.63 8.58 5.34
N VAL A 116 8.22 9.83 5.55
CA VAL A 116 7.48 10.59 4.54
C VAL A 116 8.45 11.51 3.83
N GLU A 117 8.59 11.33 2.52
CA GLU A 117 9.54 12.04 1.70
C GLU A 117 8.96 13.38 1.19
N PRO A 118 9.79 14.42 0.97
CA PRO A 118 9.32 15.73 0.52
C PRO A 118 8.56 15.74 -0.81
N ASN A 119 8.75 14.72 -1.63
CA ASN A 119 8.16 14.59 -2.96
C ASN A 119 6.86 13.73 -2.96
N GLY A 120 6.21 13.55 -1.82
CA GLY A 120 4.91 12.89 -1.71
C GLY A 120 4.96 11.37 -1.67
N TYR A 121 6.14 10.80 -1.40
CA TYR A 121 6.31 9.36 -1.25
C TYR A 121 6.36 8.96 0.22
N VAL A 122 6.01 7.71 0.50
CA VAL A 122 6.23 7.09 1.80
C VAL A 122 7.19 5.91 1.64
N SER A 123 8.34 5.98 2.32
CA SER A 123 9.28 4.86 2.39
C SER A 123 9.00 4.04 3.64
N LEU A 124 8.92 2.72 3.51
CA LEU A 124 8.62 1.77 4.58
C LEU A 124 9.79 0.81 4.79
N LYS A 125 10.06 0.50 6.04
CA LYS A 125 10.95 -0.58 6.44
C LYS A 125 10.10 -1.76 6.84
N LEU A 126 10.07 -2.79 6.04
CA LEU A 126 9.29 -4.00 6.31
C LEU A 126 10.17 -5.11 6.85
N HIS A 127 9.56 -6.20 7.31
CA HIS A 127 10.28 -7.38 7.77
C HIS A 127 11.10 -8.02 6.64
N GLY A 128 12.38 -8.36 6.89
CA GLY A 128 13.34 -8.84 5.90
C GLY A 128 12.91 -10.07 5.10
N VAL A 129 12.07 -10.91 5.70
CA VAL A 129 11.47 -12.09 5.05
C VAL A 129 10.79 -11.75 3.72
N LEU A 130 10.21 -10.55 3.61
CA LEU A 130 9.57 -10.09 2.39
C LEU A 130 10.58 -9.91 1.25
N CYS A 131 11.82 -9.55 1.54
CA CYS A 131 12.90 -9.42 0.55
C CYS A 131 13.79 -10.69 0.46
N GLY A 132 13.37 -11.83 1.00
CA GLY A 132 14.18 -13.06 1.02
C GLY A 132 15.38 -13.01 1.96
N ARG A 133 15.36 -12.06 2.89
CA ARG A 133 16.34 -11.94 3.97
C ARG A 133 15.85 -12.70 5.21
N THR A 134 16.74 -12.89 6.17
CA THR A 134 16.43 -13.63 7.41
C THR A 134 16.55 -12.72 8.63
N GLY A 135 15.93 -13.12 9.74
CA GLY A 135 16.00 -12.36 10.99
C GLY A 135 15.32 -10.98 10.91
N SER A 136 15.97 -9.97 11.49
CA SER A 136 15.47 -8.60 11.65
C SER A 136 15.98 -7.63 10.57
N ASP A 137 16.53 -8.14 9.47
CA ASP A 137 16.95 -7.30 8.35
C ASP A 137 15.76 -6.48 7.84
N ASP A 138 15.97 -5.23 7.45
CA ASP A 138 14.91 -4.44 6.85
C ASP A 138 14.73 -4.77 5.36
N CYS A 139 13.49 -4.70 4.91
CA CYS A 139 13.09 -4.78 3.52
C CYS A 139 12.48 -3.43 3.13
N ASN A 140 13.24 -2.60 2.42
CA ASN A 140 12.84 -1.23 2.15
C ASN A 140 11.90 -1.17 0.94
N TYR A 141 10.77 -0.48 1.13
CA TYR A 141 9.78 -0.19 0.11
C TYR A 141 9.58 1.31 -0.01
N ARG A 142 9.16 1.77 -1.19
CA ARG A 142 8.68 3.13 -1.40
C ARG A 142 7.30 3.04 -2.02
N PHE A 143 6.39 3.93 -1.64
CA PHE A 143 5.06 4.02 -2.25
C PHE A 143 4.82 5.43 -2.74
N GLY A 144 4.29 5.54 -3.96
CA GLY A 144 3.88 6.79 -4.59
C GLY A 144 2.39 6.80 -4.85
N TRP A 145 1.76 7.97 -4.72
CA TRP A 145 0.36 8.13 -5.07
C TRP A 145 0.17 8.09 -6.60
N GLN A 146 -0.75 7.26 -7.06
CA GLN A 146 -1.20 7.19 -8.43
C GLN A 146 -2.62 7.77 -8.52
N PRO A 147 -2.80 8.95 -9.14
CA PRO A 147 -4.11 9.54 -9.30
C PRO A 147 -4.94 8.77 -10.33
N ALA A 148 -6.25 8.74 -10.13
CA ALA A 148 -7.23 8.20 -11.05
C ALA A 148 -8.28 9.26 -11.44
N GLN A 149 -9.14 8.92 -12.40
CA GLN A 149 -10.24 9.80 -12.78
C GLN A 149 -11.24 9.95 -11.63
N GLY A 150 -11.91 11.11 -11.56
CA GLY A 150 -12.99 11.34 -10.58
C GLY A 150 -12.54 11.66 -9.16
N GLY A 151 -11.25 11.96 -8.93
CA GLY A 151 -10.73 12.27 -7.59
C GLY A 151 -10.41 11.02 -6.74
N GLU A 152 -10.35 9.86 -7.39
CA GLU A 152 -9.88 8.60 -6.80
C GLU A 152 -8.36 8.42 -7.02
N GLY A 153 -7.79 7.37 -6.44
CA GLY A 153 -6.41 6.96 -6.65
C GLY A 153 -5.97 5.87 -5.68
N TRP A 154 -4.70 5.50 -5.73
CA TRP A 154 -4.13 4.48 -4.85
C TRP A 154 -2.63 4.66 -4.70
N PHE A 155 -2.03 4.06 -3.67
CA PHE A 155 -0.58 3.96 -3.60
C PHE A 155 -0.09 2.82 -4.49
N LEU A 156 0.97 3.05 -5.24
CA LEU A 156 1.69 2.01 -5.96
C LEU A 156 3.04 1.75 -5.27
N PRO A 157 3.39 0.48 -5.03
CA PRO A 157 4.73 0.14 -4.62
C PRO A 157 5.71 0.49 -5.74
N MET A 158 6.75 1.22 -5.37
CA MET A 158 7.93 1.47 -6.17
C MET A 158 9.08 0.69 -5.57
N MET A 159 9.71 -0.12 -6.40
CA MET A 159 10.85 -0.90 -5.97
C MET A 159 12.08 0.00 -5.91
N PRO A 160 12.80 0.06 -4.77
CA PRO A 160 14.11 0.66 -4.73
C PRO A 160 15.07 -0.13 -5.64
N SER A 161 15.95 0.58 -6.35
CA SER A 161 16.90 -0.04 -7.29
C SER A 161 17.95 -0.94 -6.63
N ASP A 162 18.10 -0.86 -5.30
CA ASP A 162 19.10 -1.56 -4.50
C ASP A 162 18.60 -2.87 -3.87
N VAL A 163 17.34 -3.26 -4.12
CA VAL A 163 16.80 -4.53 -3.61
C VAL A 163 17.14 -5.68 -4.58
N PRO A 164 17.91 -6.71 -4.15
CA PRO A 164 18.39 -7.79 -5.03
C PRO A 164 17.30 -8.78 -5.47
N GLY A 165 16.08 -8.65 -4.96
CA GLY A 165 14.93 -9.50 -5.26
C GLY A 165 13.89 -9.44 -4.15
N TYR A 166 12.67 -9.89 -4.46
CA TYR A 166 11.59 -10.00 -3.49
C TYR A 166 11.16 -11.47 -3.34
N THR A 167 10.84 -11.89 -2.11
CA THR A 167 10.22 -13.19 -1.86
C THR A 167 9.07 -13.01 -0.89
N GLY A 168 7.84 -13.15 -1.39
CA GLY A 168 6.67 -13.13 -0.53
C GLY A 168 5.48 -12.49 -1.20
N PRO A 169 4.37 -12.34 -0.47
CA PRO A 169 3.22 -11.63 -0.98
C PRO A 169 3.58 -10.17 -1.18
N VAL A 170 3.27 -9.62 -2.35
CA VAL A 170 3.56 -8.23 -2.64
C VAL A 170 2.76 -7.34 -1.69
N VAL A 171 3.45 -6.34 -1.18
CA VAL A 171 2.95 -5.43 -0.17
C VAL A 171 1.80 -4.63 -0.77
N GLN A 172 0.57 -4.96 -0.38
CA GLN A 172 -0.63 -4.37 -0.95
C GLN A 172 -0.89 -3.00 -0.33
N ALA A 173 -0.92 -1.97 -1.18
CA ALA A 173 -1.69 -0.78 -0.88
C ALA A 173 -3.18 -1.10 -1.02
N LEU A 174 -4.02 -0.53 -0.15
CA LEU A 174 -5.47 -0.69 -0.20
C LEU A 174 -6.01 0.08 -1.41
N ALA A 175 -5.85 -0.49 -2.59
CA ALA A 175 -6.61 -0.11 -3.77
C ALA A 175 -7.83 -1.03 -3.82
N PRO A 176 -8.97 -0.57 -4.35
CA PRO A 176 -9.89 -1.49 -4.98
C PRO A 176 -9.24 -1.94 -6.29
N ALA A 177 -8.23 -2.82 -6.24
CA ALA A 177 -7.55 -3.37 -7.41
C ALA A 177 -8.58 -3.98 -8.39
N ALA A 178 -9.67 -4.53 -7.83
CA ALA A 178 -10.89 -4.96 -8.52
C ALA A 178 -11.48 -3.91 -9.49
N HIS A 179 -11.49 -2.62 -9.13
CA HIS A 179 -12.03 -1.57 -9.99
C HIS A 179 -11.14 -1.26 -11.19
N MET A 180 -9.83 -1.52 -11.08
CA MET A 180 -8.89 -1.28 -12.17
C MET A 180 -8.85 -2.41 -13.19
N LEU A 181 -9.17 -3.62 -12.76
CA LEU A 181 -9.09 -4.81 -13.58
C LEU A 181 -10.35 -5.66 -13.45
N PRO A 182 -11.28 -5.60 -14.42
CA PRO A 182 -12.49 -6.42 -14.40
C PRO A 182 -12.23 -7.93 -14.25
N ALA A 183 -11.11 -8.43 -14.79
CA ALA A 183 -10.73 -9.83 -14.65
C ALA A 183 -10.37 -10.23 -13.20
N LEU A 184 -9.76 -9.32 -12.44
CA LEU A 184 -9.45 -9.53 -11.03
C LEU A 184 -10.72 -9.51 -10.18
N ALA A 185 -11.61 -8.54 -10.43
CA ALA A 185 -12.92 -8.51 -9.79
C ALA A 185 -13.74 -9.79 -10.08
N ALA A 186 -13.66 -10.29 -11.31
CA ALA A 186 -14.31 -11.55 -11.67
C ALA A 186 -13.71 -12.75 -10.93
N GLN A 187 -12.40 -12.75 -10.67
CA GLN A 187 -11.73 -13.80 -9.89
C GLN A 187 -12.16 -13.78 -8.43
N GLU A 188 -12.19 -12.61 -7.78
CA GLU A 188 -12.70 -12.45 -6.41
C GLU A 188 -14.15 -12.91 -6.30
N ALA A 189 -15.00 -12.50 -7.26
CA ALA A 189 -16.40 -12.91 -7.31
C ALA A 189 -16.56 -14.42 -7.54
N ALA A 190 -15.69 -15.04 -8.36
CA ALA A 190 -15.69 -16.48 -8.56
C ALA A 190 -15.30 -17.23 -7.29
N TYR A 191 -14.29 -16.75 -6.55
CA TYR A 191 -13.90 -17.31 -5.26
C TYR A 191 -15.01 -17.18 -4.23
N ALA A 192 -15.59 -15.99 -4.08
CA ALA A 192 -16.70 -15.74 -3.16
C ALA A 192 -17.89 -16.65 -3.47
N ALA A 193 -18.28 -16.75 -4.75
CA ALA A 193 -19.36 -17.63 -5.17
C ALA A 193 -19.05 -19.12 -4.94
N TRP A 194 -17.79 -19.55 -5.11
CA TRP A 194 -17.38 -20.90 -4.75
C TRP A 194 -17.54 -21.13 -3.24
N CYS A 195 -17.05 -20.22 -2.40
CA CYS A 195 -17.13 -20.35 -0.95
C CYS A 195 -18.59 -20.48 -0.47
N GLU A 196 -19.47 -19.58 -0.93
CA GLU A 196 -20.88 -19.58 -0.53
C GLU A 196 -21.62 -20.81 -1.06
N LYS A 197 -21.45 -21.16 -2.34
CA LYS A 197 -22.32 -22.15 -3.01
C LYS A 197 -21.79 -23.57 -2.96
N ARG A 198 -20.46 -23.75 -2.87
CA ARG A 198 -19.82 -25.07 -2.86
C ARG A 198 -19.38 -25.46 -1.45
N ALA A 199 -18.73 -24.55 -0.73
CA ALA A 199 -18.26 -24.83 0.62
C ALA A 199 -19.32 -24.55 1.71
N GLY A 200 -20.33 -23.73 1.40
CA GLY A 200 -21.33 -23.29 2.39
C GLY A 200 -20.74 -22.35 3.44
N GLY A 201 -19.66 -21.65 3.08
CA GLY A 201 -18.93 -20.75 3.97
C GLY A 201 -19.24 -19.27 3.77
N THR A 202 -18.59 -18.44 4.57
CA THR A 202 -18.57 -16.98 4.44
C THR A 202 -17.24 -16.57 3.80
N PRO A 203 -17.26 -15.95 2.60
CA PRO A 203 -16.05 -15.52 1.94
C PRO A 203 -15.50 -14.23 2.54
N ASP A 204 -14.18 -14.12 2.59
CA ASP A 204 -13.47 -12.86 2.78
C ASP A 204 -12.34 -12.75 1.75
N THR A 205 -12.44 -11.77 0.87
CA THR A 205 -11.45 -11.48 -0.18
C THR A 205 -10.84 -10.10 -0.04
N SER A 206 -11.02 -9.40 1.10
CA SER A 206 -10.61 -7.99 1.23
C SER A 206 -9.13 -7.77 0.94
N ASP A 207 -8.31 -8.78 1.26
CA ASP A 207 -6.86 -8.77 1.13
C ASP A 207 -6.36 -9.68 -0.01
N ALA A 208 -7.27 -10.24 -0.81
CA ALA A 208 -6.94 -11.18 -1.87
C ALA A 208 -6.50 -10.51 -3.18
N ALA A 209 -6.74 -9.21 -3.35
CA ALA A 209 -6.50 -8.52 -4.62
C ALA A 209 -5.43 -7.43 -4.48
N ALA A 210 -4.22 -7.70 -4.94
CA ALA A 210 -3.09 -6.78 -4.83
C ALA A 210 -2.68 -6.15 -6.17
N LEU A 211 -2.10 -4.95 -6.10
CA LEU A 211 -1.34 -4.35 -7.20
C LEU A 211 0.14 -4.59 -7.01
N LEU A 212 0.81 -4.87 -8.12
CA LEU A 212 2.24 -5.10 -8.19
C LEU A 212 2.92 -3.89 -8.85
N PRO A 213 4.23 -3.66 -8.60
CA PRO A 213 5.01 -2.69 -9.36
C PRO A 213 4.99 -3.05 -10.85
N ASP A 214 5.14 -2.07 -11.75
CA ASP A 214 5.29 -2.31 -13.20
C ASP A 214 6.46 -3.27 -13.50
N LEU A 215 6.13 -4.50 -13.88
CA LEU A 215 7.05 -5.59 -14.18
C LEU A 215 7.34 -5.73 -15.67
N THR A 216 6.46 -5.22 -16.53
CA THR A 216 6.56 -5.27 -18.00
C THR A 216 7.26 -4.05 -18.60
N GLY A 217 7.36 -2.95 -17.84
CA GLY A 217 7.91 -1.68 -18.27
C GLY A 217 6.94 -0.83 -19.11
N ASP A 218 5.64 -1.13 -19.09
CA ASP A 218 4.61 -0.45 -19.86
C ASP A 218 3.95 0.72 -19.09
N ALA A 219 4.53 1.08 -17.93
CA ALA A 219 4.04 2.08 -17.00
C ALA A 219 2.67 1.76 -16.38
N ARG A 220 2.23 0.49 -16.41
CA ARG A 220 1.01 0.03 -15.76
C ARG A 220 1.38 -0.98 -14.67
N PRO A 221 0.76 -0.91 -13.48
CA PRO A 221 0.97 -1.93 -12.46
C PRO A 221 0.36 -3.25 -12.91
N GLU A 222 0.99 -4.36 -12.57
CA GLU A 222 0.41 -5.68 -12.67
C GLU A 222 -0.56 -5.89 -11.50
N ALA A 223 -1.40 -6.91 -11.61
CA ALA A 223 -2.35 -7.23 -10.55
C ALA A 223 -2.22 -8.69 -10.15
N LEU A 224 -2.65 -9.00 -8.94
CA LEU A 224 -2.56 -10.33 -8.36
C LEU A 224 -3.86 -10.62 -7.62
N PHE A 225 -4.43 -11.77 -7.89
CA PHE A 225 -5.28 -12.48 -6.94
C PHE A 225 -4.37 -13.39 -6.10
N ASP A 226 -4.24 -13.16 -4.80
CA ASP A 226 -3.48 -14.00 -3.85
C ASP A 226 -4.45 -14.91 -3.12
N ALA A 227 -4.48 -16.18 -3.51
CA ALA A 227 -5.37 -17.14 -2.89
C ALA A 227 -5.00 -17.46 -1.42
N ASN A 228 -3.79 -17.11 -0.94
CA ASN A 228 -3.46 -17.21 0.50
C ASN A 228 -4.29 -16.26 1.35
N ARG A 229 -4.76 -15.17 0.75
CA ARG A 229 -5.46 -14.08 1.42
C ARG A 229 -6.96 -14.11 1.14
N ALA A 230 -7.41 -15.01 0.27
CA ALA A 230 -8.82 -15.31 0.08
C ALA A 230 -9.25 -16.37 1.10
N LEU A 231 -10.05 -15.97 2.08
CA LEU A 231 -10.53 -16.83 3.15
C LEU A 231 -11.96 -17.31 2.86
N CYS A 232 -12.26 -18.52 3.33
CA CYS A 232 -13.58 -19.13 3.23
C CYS A 232 -13.86 -19.84 4.53
N THR A 233 -14.48 -19.12 5.45
CA THR A 233 -14.77 -19.62 6.79
C THR A 233 -16.03 -20.46 6.76
N VAL A 234 -15.91 -21.72 7.13
CA VAL A 234 -17.04 -22.64 7.34
C VAL A 234 -17.15 -22.94 8.83
N ILE A 235 -18.37 -23.19 9.28
CA ILE A 235 -18.63 -23.66 10.65
C ILE A 235 -18.78 -25.18 10.58
N ASP A 236 -17.92 -25.89 11.30
CA ASP A 236 -18.00 -27.35 11.37
C ASP A 236 -19.18 -27.82 12.25
N ARG A 237 -19.35 -29.14 12.36
CA ARG A 237 -20.47 -29.72 13.13
C ARG A 237 -20.40 -29.43 14.63
N GLU A 238 -19.22 -29.07 15.14
CA GLU A 238 -18.97 -28.74 16.54
C GLU A 238 -19.15 -27.24 16.80
N GLY A 239 -19.41 -26.45 15.74
CA GLY A 239 -19.57 -25.01 15.81
C GLY A 239 -18.24 -24.26 15.73
N ALA A 240 -17.13 -24.92 15.41
CA ALA A 240 -15.83 -24.27 15.27
C ALA A 240 -15.63 -23.73 13.86
N GLU A 241 -14.97 -22.57 13.77
CA GLU A 241 -14.55 -21.96 12.51
C GLU A 241 -13.39 -22.74 11.91
N GLN A 242 -13.54 -23.09 10.63
CA GLN A 242 -12.52 -23.78 9.83
C GLN A 242 -12.35 -23.05 8.50
N GLN A 243 -11.15 -23.09 7.94
CA GLN A 243 -10.91 -22.65 6.58
C GLN A 243 -11.25 -23.77 5.60
N ALA A 244 -12.18 -23.53 4.68
CA ALA A 244 -12.54 -24.52 3.67
C ALA A 244 -11.39 -24.69 2.66
N PRO A 245 -10.93 -25.93 2.39
CA PRO A 245 -9.97 -26.17 1.33
C PRO A 245 -10.66 -25.96 -0.02
N CYS A 246 -10.02 -25.19 -0.91
CA CYS A 246 -10.52 -25.04 -2.27
C CYS A 246 -9.65 -25.78 -3.29
N PRO A 247 -10.16 -26.90 -3.87
CA PRO A 247 -9.40 -27.73 -4.79
C PRO A 247 -9.51 -27.27 -6.25
N GLU A 248 -10.32 -26.26 -6.59
CA GLU A 248 -10.58 -25.84 -7.98
C GLU A 248 -9.49 -24.84 -8.45
N PRO A 249 -8.50 -25.25 -9.26
CA PRO A 249 -7.34 -24.41 -9.55
C PRO A 249 -7.68 -23.11 -10.27
N ALA A 250 -8.70 -23.15 -11.13
CA ALA A 250 -9.16 -21.98 -11.87
C ALA A 250 -9.77 -20.88 -10.98
N ILE A 251 -10.21 -21.23 -9.76
CA ILE A 251 -10.86 -20.30 -8.84
C ILE A 251 -9.92 -19.95 -7.69
N CYS A 252 -9.19 -20.94 -7.19
CA CYS A 252 -8.56 -20.86 -5.88
C CYS A 252 -7.04 -20.94 -5.91
N HIS A 253 -6.46 -20.79 -7.10
CA HIS A 253 -5.04 -20.51 -7.19
C HIS A 253 -4.80 -19.03 -7.32
N SER A 254 -3.63 -18.58 -6.84
CA SER A 254 -3.19 -17.23 -7.09
C SER A 254 -3.09 -16.99 -8.60
N VAL A 255 -3.53 -15.82 -9.09
CA VAL A 255 -3.50 -15.48 -10.51
C VAL A 255 -2.80 -14.15 -10.67
N ILE A 256 -1.73 -14.11 -11.47
CA ILE A 256 -1.13 -12.86 -11.87
C ILE A 256 -1.78 -12.37 -13.15
N TYR A 257 -2.07 -11.08 -13.19
CA TYR A 257 -2.52 -10.37 -14.37
C TYR A 257 -1.42 -9.43 -14.83
N THR A 258 -0.85 -9.70 -15.99
CA THR A 258 0.17 -8.86 -16.63
C THR A 258 -0.47 -8.01 -17.71
N SER A 259 -0.19 -6.71 -17.71
CA SER A 259 -0.65 -5.82 -18.76
C SER A 259 -0.05 -6.21 -20.12
N THR A 260 -0.82 -6.05 -21.19
CA THR A 260 -0.37 -6.26 -22.58
C THR A 260 -0.89 -5.14 -23.49
N SER A 261 -0.38 -5.05 -24.70
CA SER A 261 -0.84 -4.07 -25.71
C SER A 261 -2.33 -4.21 -26.08
N THR A 262 -2.93 -5.38 -25.87
CA THR A 262 -4.33 -5.68 -26.21
C THR A 262 -5.23 -5.87 -24.98
N GLY A 263 -4.69 -5.74 -23.76
CA GLY A 263 -5.46 -5.90 -22.54
C GLY A 263 -4.62 -6.44 -21.37
N TRP A 264 -5.05 -7.59 -20.85
CA TRP A 264 -4.43 -8.25 -19.71
C TRP A 264 -4.32 -9.74 -19.98
N ARG A 265 -3.17 -10.33 -19.65
CA ARG A 265 -2.92 -11.77 -19.66
C ARG A 265 -3.00 -12.30 -18.23
N ALA A 266 -3.76 -13.37 -18.01
CA ALA A 266 -3.85 -14.05 -16.74
C ALA A 266 -2.95 -15.29 -16.71
N GLU A 267 -2.11 -15.41 -15.69
CA GLU A 267 -1.18 -16.51 -15.46
C GLU A 267 -1.48 -17.13 -14.10
N PRO A 268 -2.29 -18.21 -14.03
CA PRO A 268 -2.59 -18.88 -12.78
C PRO A 268 -1.34 -19.61 -12.26
N ALA A 269 -1.13 -19.54 -10.94
CA ALA A 269 -0.17 -20.37 -10.26
C ALA A 269 -0.59 -21.83 -10.34
N GLN A 270 0.37 -22.75 -10.46
CA GLN A 270 0.06 -24.18 -10.47
C GLN A 270 -0.31 -24.72 -9.09
N LYS A 271 -0.03 -23.95 -8.03
CA LYS A 271 -0.47 -24.20 -6.67
C LYS A 271 -1.11 -22.95 -6.09
N PRO A 272 -1.88 -23.08 -5.01
CA PRO A 272 -2.57 -21.94 -4.43
C PRO A 272 -1.66 -20.75 -4.09
N PHE A 273 -0.38 -20.99 -3.75
CA PHE A 273 0.39 -20.05 -2.94
C PHE A 273 1.82 -19.73 -3.41
N GLU A 274 2.26 -20.19 -4.59
CA GLU A 274 3.69 -20.11 -4.99
C GLU A 274 3.93 -19.22 -6.22
N TYR A 275 4.13 -17.93 -5.98
CA TYR A 275 4.74 -17.00 -6.92
C TYR A 275 5.92 -16.26 -6.26
N TRP A 276 6.89 -15.86 -7.08
CA TRP A 276 8.05 -15.09 -6.66
C TRP A 276 8.31 -13.96 -7.67
N ILE A 277 8.74 -12.80 -7.17
CA ILE A 277 9.23 -11.71 -8.02
C ILE A 277 10.72 -11.57 -7.77
N LYS A 278 11.52 -12.18 -8.64
CA LYS A 278 12.96 -12.09 -8.59
C LYS A 278 13.42 -10.82 -9.28
N TRP A 279 14.53 -10.24 -8.83
CA TRP A 279 15.20 -9.18 -9.57
C TRP A 279 16.47 -9.77 -10.18
N GLN A 280 16.53 -9.85 -11.50
CA GLN A 280 17.70 -10.34 -12.21
C GLN A 280 18.12 -9.30 -13.24
N SER A 281 19.39 -8.90 -13.19
CA SER A 281 19.99 -7.99 -14.18
C SER A 281 19.28 -6.64 -14.31
N GLY A 282 18.82 -6.06 -13.20
CA GLY A 282 18.19 -4.74 -13.20
C GLY A 282 16.72 -4.70 -13.64
N ARG A 283 16.08 -5.87 -13.82
CA ARG A 283 14.66 -5.98 -14.16
C ARG A 283 13.95 -6.95 -13.22
N PRO A 284 12.68 -6.67 -12.87
CA PRO A 284 11.86 -7.66 -12.20
C PRO A 284 11.58 -8.81 -13.17
N ARG A 285 11.60 -10.02 -12.64
CA ARG A 285 11.17 -11.24 -13.30
C ARG A 285 10.22 -11.95 -12.37
N MET A 286 9.06 -12.30 -12.91
CA MET A 286 8.14 -13.11 -12.16
C MET A 286 8.41 -14.59 -12.41
N ALA A 287 8.19 -15.38 -11.38
CA ALA A 287 8.51 -16.77 -11.33
C ALA A 287 7.35 -17.51 -10.65
N ILE A 288 6.83 -18.55 -11.31
CA ILE A 288 5.81 -19.44 -10.74
C ILE A 288 6.46 -20.81 -10.52
N ALA A 289 6.20 -21.43 -9.37
CA ALA A 289 6.67 -22.79 -9.13
C ALA A 289 5.94 -23.81 -10.01
N GLU A 290 6.68 -24.72 -10.66
CA GLU A 290 6.11 -25.76 -11.53
C GLU A 290 5.83 -27.11 -10.83
N ALA A 291 6.36 -27.34 -9.62
CA ALA A 291 6.27 -28.65 -8.97
C ALA A 291 6.41 -28.60 -7.43
N ASP A 292 6.18 -29.74 -6.79
CA ASP A 292 6.01 -29.90 -5.34
C ASP A 292 7.26 -30.45 -4.63
N CYS A 293 8.34 -29.66 -4.51
CA CYS A 293 9.48 -30.04 -3.66
C CYS A 293 10.33 -28.82 -3.26
N GLY A 294 11.00 -28.87 -2.09
CA GLY A 294 11.86 -27.82 -1.50
C GLY A 294 13.03 -27.28 -2.34
N MET A 295 13.11 -27.60 -3.63
CA MET A 295 13.87 -26.92 -4.68
C MET A 295 13.07 -26.94 -5.99
N CYS A 296 12.05 -26.10 -6.12
CA CYS A 296 11.15 -26.11 -7.29
C CYS A 296 11.89 -25.73 -8.58
N LYS A 297 11.52 -26.40 -9.69
CA LYS A 297 11.70 -25.85 -11.03
C LYS A 297 10.81 -24.62 -11.14
N ILE A 298 11.42 -23.50 -11.47
CA ILE A 298 10.77 -22.20 -11.50
C ILE A 298 10.54 -21.86 -12.97
N ARG A 299 9.29 -21.59 -13.34
CA ARG A 299 8.97 -21.01 -14.63
C ARG A 299 9.09 -19.51 -14.51
N GLU A 300 10.13 -18.94 -15.11
CA GLU A 300 10.16 -17.50 -15.32
C GLU A 300 9.09 -17.13 -16.35
N LEU A 301 8.26 -16.14 -16.01
CA LEU A 301 7.30 -15.58 -16.95
C LEU A 301 8.05 -14.64 -17.88
N ASP A 302 7.86 -14.82 -19.18
CA ASP A 302 8.27 -13.81 -20.14
C ASP A 302 7.24 -12.67 -20.08
N LEU A 303 7.65 -11.58 -19.43
CA LEU A 303 6.87 -10.37 -19.22
C LEU A 303 7.08 -9.34 -20.33
N ALA A 304 7.89 -9.66 -21.35
CA ALA A 304 8.05 -8.77 -22.49
C ALA A 304 6.70 -8.63 -23.25
N PRO A 305 6.32 -7.40 -23.65
CA PRO A 305 5.08 -7.12 -24.37
C PRO A 305 5.03 -7.69 -25.79
#